data_AF-A0A924GNG1-F1
#
_entry.id   AF-A0A924GNG1-F1
#
_cell.length_a   1.000
_cell.length_b   1.000
_cell.length_c   1.000
_cell.angle_alpha   90.00
_cell.angle_beta   90.00
_cell.angle_gamma   90.00
#
_symmetry.space_group_name_H-M   'P 1'
#
loop_
_entity.id
_entity.type
_entity.pdbx_description
1 polymer ?
#
loop_
_entity_poly.entity_id
_entity_poly.type
_entity_poly.pdbx_seq_one_letter_code
_entity_poly.pdbx_strand_id
1 'polypeptide(L)'
;MTTDSTTADPNAQIPAYAGFPVAGPLGKVRGTGVCILLAFVTLGIYPIVWYFQTHTEMKRHSNNGIGGGVALLLSIFIGIVMPYLTSSEVGNLYRNKGMNTPVSGATGLWYFPGMFIVVGPLVWFIKTNGALNGYWRSQGAN
;
A
#
# COMPACT_ATOMS: atom_id res chain seq x y z
N MET A 1 55.77 -13.67 -25.87
CA MET A 1 55.15 -13.64 -24.53
C MET A 1 55.18 -12.19 -24.07
N THR A 2 54.15 -11.43 -24.42
CA THR A 2 54.02 -10.00 -24.10
C THR A 2 53.15 -9.88 -22.84
N THR A 3 53.73 -9.45 -21.74
CA THR A 3 52.98 -9.10 -20.52
C THR A 3 52.39 -7.71 -20.70
N ASP A 4 51.06 -7.63 -20.83
CA ASP A 4 50.33 -6.37 -20.87
C ASP A 4 50.12 -5.88 -19.43
N SER A 5 50.86 -4.85 -19.03
CA SER A 5 50.73 -4.20 -17.73
C SER A 5 49.58 -3.20 -17.80
N THR A 6 48.37 -3.67 -17.51
CA THR A 6 47.22 -2.80 -17.25
C THR A 6 47.50 -1.98 -15.98
N THR A 7 47.92 -0.74 -16.17
CA THR A 7 48.00 0.26 -15.11
C THR A 7 46.56 0.72 -14.81
N ALA A 8 46.08 0.44 -13.60
CA ALA A 8 44.81 0.98 -13.13
C ALA A 8 44.96 2.50 -12.95
N ASP A 9 44.14 3.26 -13.65
CA ASP A 9 44.09 4.72 -13.55
C ASP A 9 43.72 5.13 -12.11
N PRO A 10 44.59 5.85 -11.37
CA PRO A 10 44.32 6.28 -10.00
C PRO A 10 43.19 7.32 -9.90
N ASN A 11 42.69 7.82 -11.04
CA ASN A 11 41.62 8.82 -11.12
C ASN A 11 40.28 8.25 -11.59
N ALA A 12 40.09 6.92 -11.56
CA ALA A 12 38.78 6.32 -11.78
C ALA A 12 37.81 6.75 -10.66
N GLN A 13 37.09 7.86 -10.89
CA GLN A 13 36.00 8.31 -10.03
C GLN A 13 34.98 7.19 -9.93
N ILE A 14 34.88 6.59 -8.74
CA ILE A 14 33.83 5.64 -8.42
C ILE A 14 32.51 6.38 -8.65
N PRO A 15 31.64 5.91 -9.57
CA PRO A 15 30.37 6.58 -9.80
C PRO A 15 29.63 6.65 -8.47
N ALA A 16 29.32 7.87 -8.04
CA ALA A 16 28.56 8.13 -6.83
C ALA A 16 27.29 7.27 -6.90
N TYR A 17 27.21 6.25 -6.04
CA TYR A 17 26.07 5.36 -5.98
C TYR A 17 24.84 6.23 -5.74
N ALA A 18 23.98 6.36 -6.74
CA ALA A 18 22.73 7.09 -6.63
C ALA A 18 22.00 6.54 -5.41
N GLY A 19 21.85 7.37 -4.37
CA GLY A 19 21.25 6.95 -3.12
C GLY A 19 19.94 6.24 -3.40
N PHE A 20 19.76 5.03 -2.83
CA PHE A 20 18.46 4.36 -2.86
C PHE A 20 17.40 5.37 -2.42
N PRO A 21 16.25 5.47 -3.11
CA PRO A 21 15.18 6.35 -2.66
C PRO A 21 14.83 5.96 -1.23
N VAL A 22 15.15 6.85 -0.28
CA VAL A 22 14.83 6.65 1.13
C VAL A 22 13.31 6.53 1.20
N ALA A 23 12.83 5.33 1.54
CA ALA A 23 11.40 5.09 1.67
C ALA A 23 10.83 6.08 2.70
N GLY A 24 9.70 6.71 2.37
CA GLY A 24 9.10 7.71 3.24
C GLY A 24 8.63 7.13 4.58
N PRO A 25 8.10 7.95 5.49
CA PRO A 25 7.64 7.50 6.80
C PRO A 25 6.69 6.31 6.75
N LEU A 26 6.81 5.41 7.72
CA LEU A 26 5.98 4.21 7.83
C LEU A 26 4.52 4.58 8.15
N GLY A 27 3.59 3.82 7.58
CA GLY A 27 2.18 3.88 7.94
C GLY A 27 1.88 3.17 9.25
N LYS A 28 0.63 3.29 9.71
CA LYS A 28 0.19 2.75 10.98
C LYS A 28 -0.45 1.37 10.80
N VAL A 29 -0.01 0.41 11.62
CA VAL A 29 -0.65 -0.89 11.74
C VAL A 29 -2.01 -0.72 12.43
N ARG A 30 -3.08 -1.16 11.78
CA ARG A 30 -4.46 -1.01 12.28
C ARG A 30 -5.13 -2.36 12.46
N GLY A 31 -5.51 -2.68 13.70
CA GLY A 31 -6.19 -3.94 14.01
C GLY A 31 -7.45 -4.14 13.16
N THR A 32 -7.49 -5.22 12.37
CA THR A 32 -8.60 -5.49 11.45
C THR A 32 -9.95 -5.57 12.18
N GLY A 33 -10.01 -6.26 13.32
CA GLY A 33 -11.23 -6.35 14.13
C GLY A 33 -11.69 -5.00 14.68
N VAL A 34 -10.76 -4.15 15.12
CA VAL A 34 -11.08 -2.80 15.61
C VAL A 34 -11.63 -1.93 14.49
N CYS A 35 -11.02 -1.98 13.30
CA CYS A 35 -11.52 -1.26 12.14
C CYS A 35 -12.94 -1.70 11.73
N ILE A 36 -13.20 -3.02 11.75
CA ILE A 36 -14.54 -3.56 11.47
C ILE A 36 -15.54 -3.09 12.54
N LEU A 37 -15.18 -3.18 13.82
CA LEU A 37 -16.02 -2.68 14.92
C LEU A 37 -16.33 -1.20 14.74
N LEU A 38 -15.33 -0.37 14.45
CA LEU A 38 -15.51 1.05 14.20
C LEU A 38 -16.38 1.32 12.98
N ALA A 39 -16.29 0.51 11.92
CA ALA A 39 -17.17 0.64 10.77
C ALA A 39 -18.65 0.47 11.15
N PHE A 40 -18.97 -0.48 12.04
CA PHE A 40 -20.34 -0.65 12.55
C PHE A 40 -20.74 0.44 13.53
N VAL A 41 -19.90 0.76 14.52
CA VAL A 41 -20.18 1.76 15.55
C VAL A 41 -20.40 3.15 14.96
N THR A 42 -19.68 3.49 13.90
CA THR A 42 -19.79 4.78 13.20
C THR A 42 -20.77 4.77 12.03
N LEU A 43 -21.57 3.71 11.87
CA LEU A 43 -22.56 3.57 10.78
C LEU A 43 -21.95 3.81 9.39
N GLY A 44 -20.76 3.28 9.13
CA GLY A 44 -20.08 3.38 7.83
C GLY A 44 -19.25 4.64 7.61
N ILE A 45 -19.15 5.54 8.59
CA ILE A 45 -18.31 6.76 8.48
C ILE A 45 -16.81 6.42 8.61
N TYR A 46 -16.44 5.50 9.50
CA TYR A 46 -15.03 5.13 9.73
C TYR A 46 -14.29 4.64 8.47
N PRO A 47 -14.87 3.81 7.58
CA PRO A 47 -14.25 3.46 6.30
C PRO A 47 -13.74 4.66 5.49
N ILE A 48 -14.46 5.78 5.48
CA ILE A 48 -14.05 7.03 4.79
C ILE A 48 -12.77 7.57 5.41
N VAL A 49 -12.72 7.64 6.74
CA VAL A 49 -11.53 8.06 7.50
C VAL A 49 -10.35 7.11 7.25
N TRP A 50 -10.62 5.81 7.22
CA TRP A 50 -9.62 4.79 6.94
C TRP A 50 -9.04 4.92 5.53
N TYR A 51 -9.87 5.19 4.51
CA TYR A 51 -9.41 5.46 3.15
C TYR A 51 -8.49 6.68 3.10
N PHE A 52 -8.90 7.80 3.71
CA PHE A 52 -8.08 9.01 3.75
C PHE A 52 -6.69 8.75 4.37
N GLN A 53 -6.65 8.12 5.54
CA GLN A 53 -5.40 7.89 6.26
C GLN A 53 -4.49 6.91 5.52
N THR A 54 -5.03 5.78 5.08
CA THR A 54 -4.29 4.72 4.40
C THR A 54 -3.65 5.23 3.12
N HIS A 55 -4.42 5.91 2.27
CA HIS A 55 -3.91 6.46 1.01
C HIS A 55 -2.90 7.59 1.23
N THR A 56 -3.05 8.38 2.30
CA THR A 56 -2.02 9.37 2.69
C THR A 56 -0.71 8.69 3.06
N GLU A 57 -0.76 7.63 3.87
CA GLU A 57 0.42 6.88 4.31
C GLU A 57 1.11 6.17 3.15
N MET A 58 0.36 5.48 2.29
CA MET A 58 0.93 4.79 1.12
C MET A 58 1.60 5.77 0.16
N LYS A 59 0.96 6.91 -0.13
CA LYS A 59 1.54 7.96 -0.98
C LYS A 59 2.77 8.59 -0.35
N ARG A 60 2.74 8.90 0.95
CA ARG A 60 3.88 9.48 1.66
C ARG A 60 5.07 8.51 1.74
N HIS A 61 4.80 7.22 1.90
CA HIS A 61 5.84 6.20 2.01
C HIS A 61 6.50 5.87 0.65
N SER A 62 5.67 5.69 -0.38
CA SER A 62 6.14 5.19 -1.68
C SER A 62 6.31 6.25 -2.77
N ASN A 63 5.93 7.51 -2.50
CA ASN A 63 5.77 8.58 -3.49
C ASN A 63 4.86 8.18 -4.68
N ASN A 64 4.01 7.17 -4.49
CA ASN A 64 3.12 6.61 -5.50
C ASN A 64 1.72 6.38 -4.87
N GLY A 65 0.66 6.59 -5.66
CA GLY A 65 -0.74 6.45 -5.23
C GLY A 65 -1.54 7.75 -5.31
N ILE A 66 -2.87 7.61 -5.24
CA ILE A 66 -3.80 8.74 -5.40
C ILE A 66 -3.71 9.72 -4.22
N GLY A 67 -3.38 9.22 -3.02
CA GLY A 67 -3.25 10.02 -1.80
C GLY A 67 -4.59 10.26 -1.09
N GLY A 68 -4.51 10.66 0.19
CA GLY A 68 -5.69 10.75 1.04
C GLY A 68 -6.76 11.72 0.57
N GLY A 69 -6.39 12.91 0.09
CA GLY A 69 -7.37 13.90 -0.37
C GLY A 69 -8.22 13.40 -1.54
N VAL A 70 -7.57 12.78 -2.54
CA VAL A 70 -8.27 12.18 -3.70
C VAL A 70 -9.08 10.97 -3.24
N ALA A 71 -8.51 10.12 -2.39
CA ALA A 71 -9.21 8.97 -1.81
C ALA A 71 -10.47 9.37 -1.03
N LEU A 72 -10.42 10.47 -0.29
CA LEU A 72 -11.56 11.01 0.46
C LEU A 72 -12.67 11.44 -0.49
N LEU A 73 -12.36 12.25 -1.51
CA LEU A 73 -13.34 12.68 -2.50
C LEU A 73 -13.97 11.48 -3.22
N LEU A 74 -13.15 10.54 -3.69
CA LEU A 74 -13.64 9.31 -4.34
C LEU A 74 -14.49 8.46 -3.40
N SER A 75 -14.15 8.38 -2.12
CA SER A 75 -14.93 7.61 -1.15
C SER A 75 -16.34 8.16 -0.93
N ILE A 76 -16.53 9.48 -1.05
CA ILE A 76 -17.82 10.15 -0.88
C ILE A 76 -18.68 10.01 -2.15
N PHE A 77 -18.09 10.26 -3.32
CA PHE A 77 -18.86 10.32 -4.58
C PHE A 77 -18.95 8.98 -5.32
N ILE A 78 -17.92 8.12 -5.20
CA ILE A 78 -17.77 6.88 -5.94
C ILE A 78 -17.18 5.78 -5.02
N GLY A 79 -17.71 5.68 -3.80
CA GLY A 79 -17.19 4.80 -2.74
C GLY A 79 -17.08 3.33 -3.15
N ILE A 80 -17.89 2.89 -4.12
CA ILE A 80 -17.90 1.53 -4.65
C ILE A 80 -16.62 1.12 -5.37
N VAL A 81 -15.85 2.09 -5.87
CA VAL A 81 -14.58 1.88 -6.58
C VAL A 81 -13.39 1.82 -5.61
N MET A 82 -13.52 2.42 -4.42
CA MET A 82 -12.45 2.48 -3.43
C MET A 82 -11.86 1.12 -3.01
N PRO A 83 -12.66 0.04 -2.89
CA PRO A 83 -12.13 -1.30 -2.63
C PRO A 83 -11.11 -1.77 -3.66
N TYR A 84 -11.37 -1.52 -4.94
CA TYR A 84 -10.51 -1.92 -6.04
C TYR A 84 -9.20 -1.12 -6.05
N LEU A 85 -9.31 0.20 -5.90
CA LEU A 85 -8.16 1.11 -5.85
C LEU A 85 -7.27 0.83 -4.63
N THR A 86 -7.87 0.57 -3.48
CA THR A 86 -7.09 0.34 -2.27
C THR A 86 -6.35 -0.99 -2.37
N SER A 87 -6.99 -2.06 -2.83
CA SER A 87 -6.30 -3.35 -3.02
C SER A 87 -5.22 -3.30 -4.11
N SER A 88 -5.40 -2.49 -5.17
CA SER A 88 -4.37 -2.31 -6.19
C SER A 88 -3.16 -1.52 -5.67
N GLU A 89 -3.37 -0.44 -4.92
CA GLU A 89 -2.27 0.33 -4.32
C GLU A 89 -1.48 -0.48 -3.30
N VAL A 90 -2.17 -1.25 -2.44
CA VAL A 90 -1.49 -2.19 -1.53
C VAL A 90 -0.67 -3.20 -2.32
N GLY A 91 -1.22 -3.79 -3.39
CA GLY A 91 -0.48 -4.70 -4.26
C GLY A 91 0.76 -4.04 -4.90
N ASN A 92 0.65 -2.78 -5.30
CA ASN A 92 1.76 -2.02 -5.87
C ASN A 92 2.88 -1.76 -4.85
N LEU A 93 2.56 -1.53 -3.58
CA LEU A 93 3.58 -1.41 -2.52
C LEU A 93 4.48 -2.66 -2.43
N TYR A 94 3.88 -3.84 -2.48
CA TYR A 94 4.61 -5.11 -2.52
C TYR A 94 5.42 -5.25 -3.81
N ARG A 95 4.79 -4.99 -4.97
CA ARG A 95 5.43 -5.11 -6.29
C ARG A 95 6.66 -4.21 -6.42
N ASN A 96 6.57 -2.97 -5.94
CA ASN A 96 7.65 -1.98 -6.00
C ASN A 96 8.87 -2.40 -5.17
N LYS A 97 8.71 -3.33 -4.21
CA LYS A 97 9.79 -3.92 -3.43
C LYS A 97 10.20 -5.32 -3.90
N GLY A 98 9.72 -5.77 -5.07
CA GLY A 98 9.98 -7.11 -5.57
C GLY A 98 9.37 -8.23 -4.71
N MET A 99 8.37 -7.92 -3.88
CA MET A 99 7.70 -8.88 -3.02
C MET A 99 6.50 -9.53 -3.72
N ASN A 100 6.14 -10.74 -3.29
CA ASN A 100 4.87 -11.37 -3.69
C ASN A 100 3.68 -10.47 -3.33
N THR A 101 2.78 -10.24 -4.28
CA THR A 101 1.62 -9.36 -4.11
C THR A 101 0.40 -10.15 -3.58
N PRO A 102 0.06 -10.07 -2.29
CA PRO A 102 -1.03 -10.88 -1.72
C PRO A 102 -2.42 -10.39 -2.15
N VAL A 103 -2.53 -9.14 -2.60
CA VAL A 103 -3.77 -8.50 -3.03
C VAL A 103 -3.55 -7.71 -4.31
N SER A 104 -4.63 -7.50 -5.06
CA SER A 104 -4.66 -6.74 -6.31
C SER A 104 -6.02 -6.05 -6.47
N GLY A 105 -6.22 -5.27 -7.52
CA GLY A 105 -7.53 -4.68 -7.82
C GLY A 105 -8.67 -5.70 -7.88
N ALA A 106 -8.39 -6.94 -8.32
CA ALA A 106 -9.38 -8.02 -8.33
C ALA A 106 -9.85 -8.43 -6.93
N THR A 107 -9.08 -8.16 -5.88
CA THR A 107 -9.55 -8.36 -4.49
C THR A 107 -10.78 -7.52 -4.18
N GLY A 108 -10.95 -6.37 -4.84
CA GLY A 108 -12.15 -5.52 -4.76
C GLY A 108 -13.45 -6.21 -5.20
N LEU A 109 -13.37 -7.30 -5.98
CA LEU A 109 -14.54 -8.12 -6.34
C LEU A 109 -15.19 -8.78 -5.12
N TRP A 110 -14.51 -8.92 -3.98
CA TRP A 110 -15.18 -9.36 -2.77
C TRP A 110 -16.13 -8.29 -2.20
N TYR A 111 -15.91 -7.01 -2.51
CA TYR A 111 -16.74 -5.92 -2.00
C TYR A 111 -18.04 -5.77 -2.79
N PHE A 112 -17.98 -5.46 -4.10
CA PHE A 112 -19.18 -5.06 -4.85
C PHE A 112 -20.26 -6.15 -4.98
N PRO A 113 -19.99 -7.31 -5.61
CA PRO A 113 -20.98 -8.40 -5.65
C PRO A 113 -21.19 -9.06 -4.28
N GLY A 114 -20.22 -8.96 -3.37
CA GLY A 114 -20.35 -9.54 -2.03
C GLY A 114 -21.08 -8.66 -1.01
N MET A 115 -21.31 -7.38 -1.32
CA MET A 115 -22.02 -6.43 -0.44
C MET A 115 -23.45 -6.87 -0.16
N PHE A 116 -24.09 -7.57 -1.11
CA PHE A 116 -25.44 -8.12 -0.97
C PHE A 116 -25.57 -9.18 0.14
N ILE A 117 -24.45 -9.75 0.60
CA ILE A 117 -24.42 -10.83 1.60
C ILE A 117 -23.71 -10.36 2.89
N VAL A 118 -23.23 -9.10 2.96
CA VAL A 118 -22.40 -8.52 4.05
C VAL A 118 -21.03 -9.19 4.26
N VAL A 119 -20.94 -10.49 4.06
CA VAL A 119 -19.72 -11.31 4.15
C VAL A 119 -18.65 -10.84 3.16
N GLY A 120 -19.04 -10.40 1.97
CA GLY A 120 -18.11 -9.96 0.94
C GLY A 120 -17.21 -8.80 1.37
N PRO A 121 -17.78 -7.65 1.78
CA PRO A 121 -17.02 -6.53 2.32
C PRO A 121 -16.06 -6.91 3.45
N LEU A 122 -16.45 -7.86 4.31
CA LEU A 122 -15.57 -8.37 5.37
C LEU A 122 -14.38 -9.13 4.78
N VAL A 123 -14.59 -10.05 3.84
CA VAL A 123 -13.50 -10.79 3.18
C VAL A 123 -12.55 -9.84 2.47
N TRP A 124 -13.07 -8.86 1.72
CA TRP A 124 -12.26 -7.83 1.08
C TRP A 124 -11.40 -7.07 2.09
N PHE A 125 -12.02 -6.59 3.17
CA PHE A 125 -11.35 -5.76 4.16
C PHE A 125 -10.28 -6.55 4.91
N ILE A 126 -10.57 -7.78 5.32
CA ILE A 126 -9.61 -8.65 6.01
C ILE A 126 -8.37 -8.89 5.14
N LYS A 127 -8.56 -9.19 3.84
CA LYS A 127 -7.44 -9.40 2.91
C LYS A 127 -6.64 -8.13 2.69
N THR A 128 -7.30 -7.01 2.41
CA THR A 128 -6.63 -5.75 2.06
C THR A 128 -5.95 -5.12 3.26
N ASN A 129 -6.63 -5.01 4.41
CA ASN A 129 -6.04 -4.49 5.64
C ASN A 129 -4.99 -5.45 6.20
N GLY A 130 -5.19 -6.77 6.07
CA GLY A 130 -4.19 -7.78 6.43
C GLY A 130 -2.90 -7.65 5.62
N ALA A 131 -3.01 -7.52 4.30
CA ALA A 131 -1.87 -7.26 3.41
C ALA A 131 -1.19 -5.92 3.72
N LEU A 132 -1.94 -4.83 3.86
CA LEU A 132 -1.37 -3.53 4.18
C LEU A 132 -0.62 -3.55 5.52
N ASN A 133 -1.21 -4.14 6.55
CA ASN A 133 -0.55 -4.27 7.84
C ASN A 133 0.66 -5.20 7.77
N GLY A 134 0.58 -6.28 6.98
CA GLY A 134 1.71 -7.17 6.73
C GLY A 134 2.87 -6.45 6.05
N TYR A 135 2.56 -5.55 5.12
CA TYR A 135 3.54 -4.67 4.50
C TYR A 135 4.16 -3.74 5.54
N TRP A 136 3.37 -3.02 6.33
CA TRP A 136 3.93 -2.12 7.34
C TRP A 136 4.81 -2.84 8.35
N ARG A 137 4.43 -4.03 8.79
CA ARG A 137 5.27 -4.88 9.65
C ARG A 137 6.56 -5.31 8.98
N SER A 138 6.53 -5.67 7.68
CA SER A 138 7.76 -5.98 6.95
C SER A 138 8.68 -4.78 6.77
N GLN A 139 8.14 -3.56 6.92
CA GLN A 139 8.92 -2.31 6.95
C GLN A 139 9.33 -1.88 8.37
N GLY A 140 8.98 -2.62 9.41
CA GLY A 140 9.37 -2.35 10.80
C GLY A 140 8.34 -1.60 11.65
N ALA A 141 7.09 -1.46 11.19
CA ALA A 141 6.01 -0.93 12.02
C ALA A 141 5.48 -1.99 13.00
N ASN A 142 5.11 -1.58 14.21
CA ASN A 142 4.60 -2.44 15.28
C ASN A 142 3.15 -2.12 15.64
#